data_AF-A0A953EA87-F1
#
_entry.id   AF-A0A953EA87-F1
#
_cell.length_a   1.000
_cell.length_b   1.000
_cell.length_c   1.000
_cell.angle_alpha   90.00
_cell.angle_beta   90.00
_cell.angle_gamma   90.00
#
_symmetry.space_group_name_H-M   'P 1'
#
loop_
_entity.id
_entity.type
_entity.pdbx_description
1 polymer ?
#
loop_
_entity_poly.entity_id
_entity_poly.type
_entity_poly.pdbx_seq_one_letter_code
_entity_poly.pdbx_strand_id
1 'polypeptide(L)'
;FAPGFVTPEEGEALQEAVRQGVIVMQSTRAGSGRVFPTTRARQAGFLPADNLTPQKARILLALALTVTQDPAEIERIFATY
;
A
#
# COMPACT_ATOMS: atom_id res chain seq x y z
N PHE A 1 -11.73 6.54 3.45
CA PHE A 1 -11.67 8.01 3.62
C PHE A 1 -10.36 8.55 3.03
N ALA A 2 -10.30 9.71 2.35
CA ALA A 2 -9.01 10.33 1.97
C ALA A 2 -8.30 10.75 3.26
N PRO A 3 -7.15 10.17 3.67
CA PRO A 3 -5.95 9.84 2.87
C PRO A 3 -5.74 8.36 2.50
N GLY A 4 -6.79 7.54 2.45
CA GLY A 4 -6.73 6.11 2.16
C GLY A 4 -7.06 5.22 3.36
N PHE A 5 -7.69 5.75 4.42
CA PHE A 5 -8.08 4.95 5.58
C PHE A 5 -9.31 4.09 5.28
N VAL A 6 -9.29 2.91 5.89
CA VAL A 6 -10.34 1.87 5.89
C VAL A 6 -11.06 1.85 7.24
N THR A 7 -12.20 1.17 7.34
CA THR A 7 -12.85 0.94 8.64
C THR A 7 -11.98 0.04 9.53
N PRO A 8 -12.21 0.00 10.86
CA PRO A 8 -11.49 -0.92 11.73
C PRO A 8 -11.59 -2.38 11.29
N GLU A 9 -12.78 -2.85 10.90
CA GLU A 9 -13.02 -4.23 10.48
C GLU A 9 -12.30 -4.56 9.17
N GLU A 10 -12.31 -3.65 8.21
CA GLU A 10 -11.53 -3.77 6.97
C GLU A 10 -10.02 -3.81 7.27
N GLY A 11 -9.56 -2.98 8.21
CA GLY A 11 -8.17 -2.95 8.64
C GLY A 11 -7.71 -4.26 9.26
N GLU A 12 -8.54 -4.87 10.11
CA GLU A 12 -8.26 -6.19 10.71
C GLU A 12 -8.18 -7.29 9.65
N ALA A 13 -9.11 -7.30 8.70
CA ALA A 13 -9.11 -8.27 7.59
C ALA A 13 -7.87 -8.11 6.69
N LEU A 14 -7.48 -6.88 6.37
CA LEU A 14 -6.27 -6.60 5.59
C LEU A 14 -5.00 -6.96 6.36
N GLN A 15 -4.96 -6.74 7.68
CA GLN A 15 -3.82 -7.15 8.50
C GLN A 15 -3.69 -8.67 8.57
N GLU A 16 -4.80 -9.41 8.59
CA GLU A 16 -4.77 -10.87 8.44
C GLU A 16 -4.19 -11.27 7.08
N ALA A 17 -4.61 -10.62 5.99
CA ALA A 17 -4.03 -10.89 4.67
C ALA A 17 -2.51 -10.65 4.65
N VAL A 18 -2.02 -9.59 5.29
CA VAL A 18 -0.58 -9.33 5.46
C VAL A 18 0.10 -10.48 6.22
N ARG A 19 -0.51 -10.99 7.31
CA ARG A 19 0.03 -12.14 8.05
C ARG A 19 0.12 -13.41 7.20
N GLN A 20 -0.75 -13.55 6.21
CA GLN A 20 -0.73 -14.64 5.22
C GLN A 20 0.22 -14.39 4.04
N GLY A 21 1.00 -13.30 4.08
CA GLY A 21 1.99 -12.96 3.05
C GLY A 21 1.43 -12.17 1.87
N VAL A 22 0.20 -11.67 1.94
CA VAL A 22 -0.38 -10.82 0.89
C VAL A 22 0.15 -9.38 1.04
N ILE A 23 0.72 -8.84 -0.03
CA ILE A 23 1.14 -7.43 -0.06
C ILE A 23 -0.08 -6.52 -0.11
N VAL A 24 -0.23 -5.66 0.90
CA VAL A 24 -1.29 -4.65 0.97
C VAL A 24 -0.70 -3.26 0.73
N MET A 25 -1.18 -2.62 -0.33
CA MET A 25 -0.74 -1.27 -0.74
C MET A 25 -1.85 -0.24 -0.51
N GLN A 26 -1.53 0.81 0.25
CA GLN A 26 -2.45 1.89 0.61
C GLN A 26 -2.34 3.07 -0.37
N SER A 27 -3.41 3.30 -1.14
CA SER A 27 -3.59 4.47 -2.00
C SER A 27 -4.81 5.30 -1.55
N THR A 28 -5.12 6.39 -2.24
CA THR A 28 -6.22 7.31 -1.87
C THR A 28 -7.16 7.59 -3.04
N ARG A 29 -8.46 7.68 -2.75
CA ARG A 29 -9.50 8.12 -3.70
C ARG A 29 -9.54 9.65 -3.90
N ALA A 30 -8.67 10.41 -3.24
CA ALA A 30 -8.61 11.86 -3.35
C ALA A 30 -8.19 12.34 -4.76
N GLY A 31 -7.50 11.49 -5.53
CA GLY A 31 -7.04 11.79 -6.89
C GLY A 31 -5.78 12.65 -6.97
N SER A 32 -5.36 13.26 -5.85
CA SER A 32 -4.10 14.01 -5.73
C SER A 32 -3.55 13.91 -4.29
N GLY A 33 -2.30 14.35 -4.12
CA GLY A 33 -1.59 14.28 -2.84
C GLY A 33 -0.92 12.93 -2.58
N ARG A 34 -0.15 12.87 -1.51
CA ARG A 34 0.66 11.71 -1.11
C ARG A 34 0.01 10.96 0.05
N VAL A 35 0.01 9.63 -0.01
CA VAL A 35 -0.30 8.78 1.14
C VAL A 35 0.94 8.70 2.02
N PHE A 36 0.87 9.27 3.22
CA PHE A 36 1.98 9.23 4.17
C PHE A 36 2.00 7.91 4.96
N PRO A 37 3.18 7.32 5.19
CA PRO A 37 3.32 6.09 5.97
C PRO A 37 3.11 6.39 7.46
N THR A 38 1.87 6.28 7.93
CA THR A 38 1.56 6.44 9.36
C THR A 38 2.13 5.27 10.18
N THR A 39 2.43 5.51 11.46
CA THR A 39 2.89 4.47 12.40
C THR A 39 1.92 3.29 12.45
N ARG A 40 0.60 3.56 12.46
CA ARG A 40 -0.43 2.53 12.47
C ARG A 40 -0.41 1.68 11.20
N ALA A 41 -0.30 2.30 10.03
CA ALA A 41 -0.24 1.58 8.75
C ALA A 41 1.03 0.71 8.67
N ARG A 42 2.18 1.22 9.09
CA ARG A 42 3.44 0.45 9.13
C ARG A 42 3.35 -0.74 10.08
N GLN A 43 2.78 -0.56 11.27
CA GLN A 43 2.55 -1.66 12.22
C GLN A 43 1.57 -2.72 11.68
N ALA A 44 0.62 -2.32 10.84
CA ALA A 44 -0.26 -3.24 10.12
C ALA A 44 0.39 -3.90 8.90
N GLY A 45 1.62 -3.50 8.54
CA GLY A 45 2.36 -3.99 7.37
C GLY A 45 1.84 -3.47 6.03
N PHE A 46 1.14 -2.32 6.03
CA PHE A 46 0.68 -1.69 4.79
C PHE A 46 1.78 -0.81 4.20
N LEU A 47 1.98 -0.91 2.89
CA LEU A 47 2.91 -0.08 2.15
C LEU A 47 2.20 1.16 1.60
N PRO A 48 2.84 2.34 1.55
CA PRO A 48 2.25 3.55 0.95
C PRO A 48 2.42 3.55 -0.58
N ALA A 49 1.37 3.88 -1.32
CA ALA A 49 1.42 4.03 -2.79
C ALA A 49 2.03 5.37 -3.26
N ASP A 50 2.73 6.08 -2.37
CA ASP A 50 3.20 7.45 -2.57
C ASP A 50 2.08 8.39 -3.08
N ASN A 51 2.26 9.03 -4.23
CA ASN A 51 1.29 9.91 -4.89
C ASN A 51 0.47 9.21 -5.98
N LEU A 52 0.62 7.89 -6.14
CA LEU A 52 -0.07 7.15 -7.20
C LEU A 52 -1.54 6.92 -6.85
N THR A 53 -2.40 7.14 -7.84
CA THR A 53 -3.81 6.75 -7.75
C THR A 53 -3.94 5.23 -7.69
N PRO A 54 -5.07 4.68 -7.20
CA PRO A 54 -5.23 3.24 -7.09
C PRO A 54 -5.02 2.48 -8.40
N GLN A 55 -5.39 3.08 -9.54
CA GLN A 55 -5.22 2.47 -10.85
C GLN A 55 -3.74 2.38 -11.25
N LYS A 56 -2.96 3.44 -11.03
CA LYS A 56 -1.52 3.45 -11.32
C LYS A 56 -0.73 2.57 -10.35
N ALA A 57 -1.07 2.66 -9.06
CA ALA A 57 -0.47 1.83 -8.02
C ALA A 57 -0.67 0.33 -8.30
N ARG A 58 -1.86 -0.08 -8.78
CA ARG A 58 -2.11 -1.47 -9.20
C ARG A 58 -1.17 -1.92 -10.30
N ILE A 59 -0.95 -1.09 -11.32
CA ILE A 59 -0.06 -1.44 -12.45
C ILE A 59 1.38 -1.59 -11.94
N LEU A 60 1.87 -0.62 -11.17
CA LEU A 60 3.24 -0.69 -10.64
C LEU A 60 3.43 -1.87 -9.69
N LEU A 61 2.47 -2.15 -8.80
CA LEU A 61 2.53 -3.30 -7.89
C LEU A 61 2.53 -4.62 -8.67
N ALA A 62 1.68 -4.75 -9.70
CA ALA A 62 1.66 -5.96 -10.52
C ALA A 62 3.01 -6.21 -11.21
N LEU A 63 3.70 -5.16 -11.66
CA LEU A 63 5.04 -5.26 -12.23
C LEU A 63 6.10 -5.54 -11.15
N ALA A 64 6.04 -4.87 -10.00
CA ALA A 64 6.98 -5.07 -8.90
C ALA A 64 6.97 -6.52 -8.40
N LEU A 65 5.78 -7.13 -8.31
CA LEU A 65 5.58 -8.51 -7.88
C LEU A 65 6.16 -9.56 -8.84
N THR A 66 6.50 -9.20 -10.09
CA THR A 66 7.24 -10.11 -10.99
C THR A 66 8.74 -10.13 -10.70
N VAL A 67 9.24 -9.12 -9.97
CA VAL A 67 10.66 -8.93 -9.66
C VAL A 67 10.97 -9.35 -8.23
N THR A 68 10.11 -9.01 -7.28
CA THR A 68 10.35 -9.26 -5.85
C THR A 68 9.04 -9.38 -5.05
N GLN A 69 9.13 -10.10 -3.93
CA GLN A 69 8.07 -10.17 -2.91
C GLN A 69 8.51 -9.52 -1.58
N ASP A 70 9.70 -8.92 -1.53
CA ASP A 70 10.19 -8.20 -0.34
C ASP A 70 9.45 -6.85 -0.20
N PRO A 71 8.68 -6.63 0.90
CA PRO A 71 7.95 -5.38 1.11
C PRO A 71 8.84 -4.13 1.11
N ALA A 72 10.08 -4.23 1.62
CA ALA A 72 10.99 -3.10 1.67
C ALA A 72 11.44 -2.68 0.26
N GLU A 73 11.71 -3.67 -0.60
CA GLU A 73 12.07 -3.41 -2.00
C GLU A 73 10.87 -2.90 -2.81
N ILE A 74 9.66 -3.39 -2.54
CA ILE A 74 8.44 -2.86 -3.15
C ILE A 74 8.21 -1.39 -2.74
N GLU A 75 8.40 -1.04 -1.46
CA GLU A 75 8.32 0.35 -1.00
C GLU A 75 9.37 1.23 -1.71
N ARG A 76 10.60 0.72 -1.89
CA ARG A 76 11.65 1.41 -2.66
C ARG A 76 11.27 1.63 -4.13
N ILE A 77 10.66 0.64 -4.78
CA ILE A 77 10.18 0.74 -6.17
C ILE A 77 9.16 1.88 -6.29
N PHE A 78 8.17 1.96 -5.38
CA PHE A 78 7.16 3.02 -5.38
C PHE A 78 7.72 4.40 -5.02
N ALA A 79 8.82 4.47 -4.26
CA ALA A 79 9.53 5.73 -4.04
C ALA A 79 10.34 6.18 -5.27
N THR A 80 10.63 5.28 -6.21
CA THR A 80 11.47 5.52 -7.39
C THR A 80 10.66 5.83 -8.65
N TYR A 81 9.50 5.16 -8.84
CA TYR A 81 8.69 5.17 -10.06
C TYR A 81 7.23 5.52 -9.79
#